data_AF-A0A820RM82-F1
#
_entry.id   AF-A0A820RM82-F1
#
_cell.length_a   1.000
_cell.length_b   1.000
_cell.length_c   1.000
_cell.angle_alpha   90.00
_cell.angle_beta   90.00
_cell.angle_gamma   90.00
#
_symmetry.space_group_name_H-M   'P 1'
#
loop_
_entity.id
_entity.type
_entity.pdbx_description
1 polymer ?
#
loop_
_entity_poly.entity_id
_entity_poly.type
_entity_poly.pdbx_seq_one_letter_code
_entity_poly.pdbx_strand_id
1 'polypeptide(L)'
;MILSFSNDIDIPETMFIHFIEVKHRQEPEKGITFKKIPINRDPITIYWAKTVHISFVELFLNQYYLIHLDENHNKSNIIEKQIKSSDYCLHIRQVFNESFAKLHLIRRIKFYHFICQNHSKELSCFYDDI
;
A
#
# COMPACT_ATOMS: atom_id res chain seq x y z
N MET A 1 -0.35 3.93 -14.55
CA MET A 1 -1.33 3.90 -13.44
C MET A 1 -2.30 4.99 -13.67
N ILE A 2 -3.57 4.74 -13.41
CA ILE A 2 -4.59 5.76 -13.38
C ILE A 2 -5.19 5.69 -11.97
N LEU A 3 -4.92 6.71 -11.17
CA LEU A 3 -5.42 6.80 -9.80
C LEU A 3 -6.50 7.86 -9.72
N SER A 4 -7.60 7.52 -9.09
CA SER A 4 -8.66 8.44 -8.68
C SER A 4 -8.89 8.33 -7.18
N PHE A 5 -9.57 9.30 -6.59
CA PHE A 5 -9.91 9.31 -5.17
C PHE A 5 -11.42 9.26 -5.00
N SER A 6 -11.89 8.59 -3.96
CA SER A 6 -13.28 8.69 -3.55
C SER A 6 -13.51 9.92 -2.68
N ASN A 7 -14.78 10.33 -2.56
CA ASN A 7 -15.17 11.55 -1.86
C ASN A 7 -14.89 11.52 -0.34
N ASP A 8 -14.63 10.34 0.23
CA ASP A 8 -14.29 10.12 1.64
C ASP A 8 -12.79 10.25 1.94
N ILE A 9 -11.96 10.56 0.94
CA ILE A 9 -10.52 10.77 1.11
C ILE A 9 -10.20 12.26 1.07
N ASP A 10 -9.54 12.75 2.12
CA ASP A 10 -8.92 14.07 2.11
C ASP A 10 -7.67 14.04 1.22
N ILE A 11 -7.77 14.64 0.04
CA ILE A 11 -6.71 14.60 -0.98
C ILE A 11 -5.64 15.67 -0.65
N PRO A 12 -4.38 15.28 -0.37
CA PRO A 12 -3.29 16.22 -0.13
C PRO A 12 -2.79 16.88 -1.42
N GLU A 13 -1.95 17.91 -1.31
CA GLU A 13 -1.28 18.53 -2.47
C GLU A 13 -0.21 17.64 -3.11
N THR A 14 0.27 16.65 -2.38
CA THR A 14 1.38 15.78 -2.79
C THR A 14 1.15 14.36 -2.35
N MET A 15 1.66 13.41 -3.12
CA MET A 15 1.68 12.01 -2.75
C MET A 15 3.02 11.36 -3.12
N PHE A 16 3.38 10.34 -2.35
CA PHE A 16 4.46 9.41 -2.71
C PHE A 16 3.87 8.06 -3.04
N ILE A 17 4.25 7.52 -4.19
CA ILE A 17 3.82 6.20 -4.62
C ILE A 17 5.01 5.27 -4.48
N HIS A 18 4.83 4.23 -3.69
CA HIS A 18 5.82 3.21 -3.42
C HIS A 18 5.52 1.98 -4.28
N PHE A 19 6.56 1.41 -4.87
CA PHE A 19 6.50 0.24 -5.73
C PHE A 19 7.45 -0.83 -5.20
N ILE A 20 6.98 -2.07 -5.19
CA ILE A 20 7.79 -3.24 -4.85
C ILE A 20 7.64 -4.26 -5.97
N GLU A 21 8.78 -4.67 -6.52
CA GLU A 21 8.88 -5.77 -7.46
C GLU A 21 9.48 -6.98 -6.74
N VAL A 22 8.70 -8.06 -6.67
CA VAL A 22 9.15 -9.33 -6.09
C VAL A 22 9.61 -10.25 -7.21
N LYS A 23 10.87 -10.66 -7.19
CA LYS A 23 11.45 -11.61 -8.14
C LYS A 23 11.84 -12.89 -7.42
N HIS A 24 11.59 -14.03 -8.05
CA HIS A 24 11.91 -15.32 -7.46
C HIS A 24 13.43 -15.40 -7.13
N ARG A 25 13.78 -15.74 -5.88
CA ARG A 25 15.17 -15.88 -5.39
C ARG A 25 16.04 -14.60 -5.50
N GLN A 26 15.42 -13.44 -5.60
CA GLN A 26 16.13 -12.16 -5.60
C GLN A 26 15.56 -11.25 -4.51
N GLU A 27 16.37 -10.30 -4.05
CA GLU A 27 15.87 -9.27 -3.14
C GLU A 27 14.79 -8.43 -3.84
N PRO A 28 13.71 -8.05 -3.15
CA PRO A 28 12.69 -7.19 -3.73
C PRO A 28 13.27 -5.84 -4.14
N GLU A 29 13.01 -5.42 -5.37
CA GLU A 29 13.37 -4.09 -5.83
C GLU A 29 12.31 -3.09 -5.38
N LYS A 30 12.75 -1.98 -4.78
CA LYS A 30 11.88 -0.91 -4.29
C LYS A 30 12.04 0.33 -5.17
N GLY A 31 10.95 1.04 -5.41
CA GLY A 31 10.95 2.32 -6.10
C GLY A 31 9.97 3.28 -5.44
N ILE A 32 10.27 4.57 -5.49
CA ILE A 32 9.38 5.63 -5.02
C ILE A 32 9.26 6.70 -6.10
N THR A 33 8.04 7.18 -6.31
CA THR A 33 7.77 8.31 -7.20
C THR A 33 6.96 9.36 -6.44
N PHE A 34 7.42 10.60 -6.50
CA PHE A 34 6.69 11.75 -5.98
C PHE A 34 5.79 12.35 -7.06
N LYS A 35 4.57 12.74 -6.68
CA LYS A 35 3.64 13.49 -7.54
C LYS A 35 2.97 14.61 -6.77
N LYS A 36 2.97 15.80 -7.37
CA LYS A 36 2.04 16.88 -6.99
C LYS A 36 0.66 16.54 -7.55
N ILE A 37 -0.36 16.64 -6.70
CA ILE A 37 -1.76 16.44 -7.06
C ILE A 37 -2.33 17.80 -7.47
N PRO A 38 -2.68 17.99 -8.76
CA PRO A 38 -3.28 19.24 -9.19
C PRO A 38 -4.73 19.31 -8.70
N ILE A 39 -5.15 20.48 -8.22
CA ILE A 39 -6.56 20.74 -7.85
C ILE A 39 -7.46 20.42 -9.06
N ASN A 40 -8.51 19.63 -8.84
CA ASN A 40 -9.49 19.20 -9.84
C ASN A 40 -8.92 18.40 -11.04
N ARG A 41 -7.80 17.68 -10.88
CA ARG A 41 -7.30 16.74 -11.90
C ARG A 41 -7.34 15.30 -11.38
N ASP A 42 -8.55 14.80 -11.24
CA ASP A 42 -8.86 13.39 -11.07
C ASP A 42 -9.43 12.87 -12.41
N PRO A 43 -8.89 11.80 -13.02
CA PRO A 43 -7.83 10.92 -12.51
C PRO A 43 -6.40 11.39 -12.78
N ILE A 44 -5.48 10.94 -11.93
CA ILE A 44 -4.04 11.19 -12.01
C ILE A 44 -3.36 10.04 -12.75
N THR A 45 -2.67 10.36 -13.84
CA THR A 45 -1.83 9.40 -14.56
C THR A 45 -0.41 9.37 -14.02
N ILE A 46 0.04 8.18 -13.62
CA ILE A 46 1.43 7.92 -13.21
C ILE A 46 2.07 6.97 -14.19
N TYR A 47 3.20 7.41 -14.76
CA TYR A 47 4.07 6.59 -15.58
C TYR A 47 5.14 5.95 -14.72
N TRP A 48 5.36 4.65 -14.92
CA TRP A 48 6.36 3.87 -14.23
C TRP A 48 6.98 2.88 -15.25
N ALA A 49 8.25 2.50 -15.06
CA ALA A 49 9.00 1.75 -16.07
C ALA A 49 9.11 0.23 -15.81
N LYS A 50 8.86 -0.23 -14.57
CA LYS A 50 9.11 -1.62 -14.13
C LYS A 50 7.82 -2.40 -13.86
N THR A 51 7.92 -3.73 -13.79
CA THR A 51 6.80 -4.54 -13.28
C THR A 51 6.58 -4.24 -11.80
N VAL A 52 5.34 -4.08 -11.38
CA VAL A 52 4.96 -3.75 -10.00
C VAL A 52 4.11 -4.89 -9.48
N HIS A 53 4.55 -5.55 -8.41
CA HIS A 53 3.78 -6.60 -7.75
C HIS A 53 3.00 -6.03 -6.57
N ILE A 54 3.57 -5.05 -5.88
CA ILE A 54 2.91 -4.35 -4.77
C ILE A 54 3.08 -2.86 -5.00
N SER A 55 2.01 -2.09 -4.86
CA SER A 55 2.11 -0.64 -4.75
C SER A 55 1.12 -0.06 -3.77
N PHE A 56 1.54 1.01 -3.11
CA PHE A 56 0.75 1.75 -2.16
C PHE A 56 1.13 3.23 -2.23
N VAL A 57 0.21 4.09 -1.83
CA VAL A 57 0.43 5.54 -1.79
C VAL A 57 0.51 6.02 -0.37
N GLU A 58 1.39 6.97 -0.14
CA GLU A 58 1.51 7.75 1.07
C GLU A 58 1.00 9.16 0.78
N LEU A 59 -0.07 9.56 1.48
CA LEU A 59 -0.76 10.83 1.25
C LEU A 59 -0.34 11.89 2.27
N PHE A 60 -0.44 11.60 3.57
CA PHE A 60 -0.12 12.54 4.64
C PHE A 60 0.34 11.80 5.89
N LEU A 61 1.40 12.25 6.57
CA LEU A 61 1.87 11.73 7.87
C LEU A 61 1.74 10.20 8.03
N ASN A 62 2.42 9.43 7.16
CA ASN A 62 2.42 7.96 7.20
C ASN A 62 1.03 7.30 7.00
N GLN A 63 0.08 7.98 6.37
CA GLN A 63 -1.17 7.38 5.92
C GLN A 63 -0.93 6.67 4.60
N TYR A 64 -0.93 5.33 4.68
CA TYR A 64 -0.70 4.46 3.53
C TYR A 64 -2.01 3.88 3.03
N TYR A 65 -2.18 3.82 1.70
CA TYR A 65 -3.33 3.20 1.05
C TYR A 65 -2.84 2.20 0.00
N LEU A 66 -3.38 0.98 0.02
CA LEU A 66 -3.05 -0.04 -0.96
C LEU A 66 -3.62 0.34 -2.33
N ILE A 67 -2.74 0.34 -3.33
CA ILE A 67 -3.14 0.55 -4.72
C ILE A 67 -3.33 -0.80 -5.42
N HIS A 68 -2.31 -1.65 -5.34
CA HIS A 68 -2.25 -2.87 -6.12
C HIS A 68 -1.47 -3.96 -5.40
N LEU A 69 -1.99 -5.18 -5.48
CA LEU A 69 -1.35 -6.42 -5.07
C LEU A 69 -1.57 -7.43 -6.20
N ASP A 70 -0.50 -7.85 -6.87
CA ASP A 70 -0.56 -8.85 -7.94
C ASP A 70 -0.41 -10.25 -7.34
N GLU A 71 -1.54 -10.86 -6.97
CA GLU A 71 -1.57 -12.23 -6.42
C GLU A 71 -1.38 -13.32 -7.49
N ASN A 72 -1.68 -13.01 -8.76
CA ASN A 72 -1.74 -14.00 -9.84
C ASN A 72 -0.58 -13.91 -10.84
N HIS A 73 0.41 -13.04 -10.59
CA HIS A 73 1.55 -12.77 -11.50
C HIS A 73 1.10 -12.43 -12.93
N ASN A 74 -0.06 -11.78 -13.07
CA ASN A 74 -0.58 -11.43 -14.38
C ASN A 74 0.16 -10.20 -14.88
N LYS A 75 1.24 -10.45 -15.62
CA LYS A 75 2.06 -9.42 -16.26
C LYS A 75 1.17 -8.52 -17.13
N SER A 76 1.26 -7.24 -16.84
CA SER A 76 0.78 -6.09 -17.62
C SER A 76 -0.73 -5.98 -17.80
N ASN A 77 -1.36 -5.24 -16.90
CA ASN A 77 -2.53 -4.43 -17.21
C ASN A 77 -2.29 -3.00 -16.72
N ILE A 78 -2.95 -2.04 -17.35
CA ILE A 78 -3.04 -0.68 -16.82
C ILE A 78 -3.70 -0.80 -15.44
N ILE A 79 -2.97 -0.44 -14.38
CA ILE A 79 -3.53 -0.41 -13.04
C ILE A 79 -4.42 0.84 -12.94
N GLU A 80 -5.72 0.60 -12.87
CA GLU A 80 -6.74 1.60 -12.60
C GLU A 80 -7.29 1.37 -11.19
N LYS A 81 -7.19 2.38 -10.32
CA LYS A 81 -7.61 2.26 -8.92
C LYS A 81 -8.25 3.57 -8.46
N GLN A 82 -9.48 3.48 -7.98
CA GLN A 82 -10.06 4.49 -7.13
C GLN A 82 -9.69 4.18 -5.68
N ILE A 83 -8.89 5.05 -5.07
CA ILE A 83 -8.48 4.95 -3.66
C ILE A 83 -9.66 5.31 -2.78
N LYS A 84 -9.99 4.42 -1.83
CA LYS A 84 -11.09 4.55 -0.87
C LYS A 84 -10.59 4.37 0.56
N SER A 85 -11.39 4.75 1.56
CA SER A 85 -11.02 4.52 2.97
C SER A 85 -10.79 3.05 3.30
N SER A 86 -11.46 2.12 2.60
CA SER A 86 -11.24 0.67 2.75
C SER A 86 -9.85 0.20 2.27
N ASP A 87 -9.16 1.01 1.48
CA ASP A 87 -7.79 0.74 1.02
C ASP A 87 -6.74 1.19 2.04
N TYR A 88 -7.15 1.90 3.10
CA TYR A 88 -6.25 2.37 4.14
C TYR A 88 -5.55 1.21 4.84
N CYS A 89 -4.24 1.29 4.94
CA CYS A 89 -3.43 0.32 5.65
C CYS A 89 -3.39 0.65 7.13
N LEU A 90 -3.86 -0.28 7.95
CA LEU A 90 -3.85 -0.10 9.41
C LEU A 90 -2.42 -0.14 9.95
N HIS A 91 -2.17 0.66 10.98
CA HIS A 91 -0.94 0.57 11.73
C HIS A 91 -0.90 -0.75 12.53
N ILE A 92 0.28 -1.35 12.72
CA ILE A 92 0.44 -2.63 13.44
C ILE A 92 -0.23 -2.62 14.82
N ARG A 93 -0.18 -1.48 15.53
CA ARG A 93 -0.81 -1.26 16.85
C ARG A 93 -2.34 -1.23 16.82
N GLN A 94 -2.94 -0.99 15.65
CA GLN A 94 -4.39 -1.05 15.46
C GLN A 94 -4.86 -2.47 15.16
N VAL A 95 -3.95 -3.34 14.70
CA VAL A 95 -4.27 -4.73 14.33
C VAL A 95 -3.85 -5.73 15.42
N PHE A 96 -2.79 -5.42 16.17
CA PHE A 96 -2.33 -6.24 17.30
C PHE A 96 -2.68 -5.62 18.65
N ASN A 97 -2.89 -6.47 19.64
CA ASN A 97 -2.85 -6.07 21.04
C ASN A 97 -1.51 -5.38 21.36
N GLU A 98 -1.54 -4.43 22.29
CA GLU A 98 -0.39 -3.62 22.66
C GLU A 98 0.85 -4.46 23.04
N SER A 99 0.64 -5.61 23.67
CA SER A 99 1.70 -6.56 24.04
C SER A 99 2.43 -7.15 22.83
N PHE A 100 1.71 -7.43 21.73
CA PHE A 100 2.30 -7.97 20.49
C PHE A 100 3.08 -6.90 19.74
N ALA A 101 2.56 -5.67 19.68
CA ALA A 101 3.26 -4.55 19.05
C ALA A 101 4.62 -4.27 19.74
N LYS A 102 4.73 -4.55 21.04
CA LYS A 102 5.98 -4.41 21.83
C LYS A 102 6.98 -5.56 21.64
N LEU A 103 6.61 -6.66 21.00
CA LEU A 103 7.56 -7.75 20.72
C LEU A 103 8.64 -7.28 19.75
N HIS A 104 9.83 -7.88 19.82
CA HIS A 104 10.89 -7.66 18.83
C HIS A 104 10.41 -8.01 17.41
N LEU A 105 10.85 -7.27 16.39
CA LEU A 105 10.40 -7.39 15.00
C LEU A 105 10.37 -8.84 14.49
N ILE A 106 11.46 -9.59 14.67
CA ILE A 106 11.58 -10.99 14.22
C ILE A 106 10.46 -11.86 14.80
N ARG A 107 10.00 -11.58 16.01
CA ARG A 107 8.86 -12.27 16.61
C ARG A 107 7.54 -11.79 16.01
N ARG A 108 7.38 -10.48 15.78
CA ARG A 108 6.16 -9.91 15.17
C ARG A 108 5.92 -10.46 13.76
N ILE A 109 6.95 -10.47 12.91
CA ILE A 109 6.86 -10.96 11.51
C ILE A 109 6.34 -12.40 11.46
N LYS A 110 6.71 -13.25 12.43
CA LYS A 110 6.20 -14.62 12.51
C LYS A 110 4.68 -14.69 12.67
N PHE A 111 4.02 -13.65 13.16
CA PHE A 111 2.56 -13.62 13.36
C PHE A 111 1.80 -12.85 12.29
N TYR A 112 2.47 -12.23 11.32
CA TYR A 112 1.79 -11.44 10.28
C TYR A 112 0.82 -12.30 9.44
N HIS A 113 1.21 -13.53 9.12
CA HIS A 113 0.34 -14.45 8.36
C HIS A 113 -0.96 -14.77 9.11
N PHE A 114 -0.90 -14.90 10.44
CA PHE A 114 -2.05 -15.21 11.29
C PHE A 114 -3.08 -14.07 11.27
N ILE A 115 -2.61 -12.82 11.26
CA ILE A 115 -3.49 -11.65 11.08
C ILE A 115 -4.19 -11.73 9.74
N CYS A 116 -3.44 -11.88 8.66
CA CYS A 116 -4.02 -11.89 7.32
C CYS A 116 -5.08 -12.97 7.19
N GLN A 117 -4.90 -14.13 7.84
CA GLN A 117 -5.91 -15.19 7.85
C GLN A 117 -7.17 -14.79 8.63
N ASN A 118 -7.04 -14.28 9.86
CA ASN A 118 -8.18 -14.00 10.73
C ASN A 118 -8.96 -12.74 10.36
N HIS A 119 -8.28 -11.73 9.81
CA HIS A 119 -8.87 -10.43 9.46
C HIS A 119 -8.95 -10.19 7.95
N SER A 120 -8.73 -11.23 7.12
CA SER A 120 -8.72 -11.15 5.65
C SER A 120 -9.90 -10.40 5.02
N LYS A 121 -11.08 -10.45 5.64
CA LYS A 121 -12.29 -9.81 5.10
C LYS A 121 -12.35 -8.30 5.34
N GLU A 122 -11.64 -7.80 6.35
CA GLU A 122 -11.70 -6.40 6.80
C GLU A 122 -10.35 -5.68 6.62
N LEU A 123 -9.27 -6.44 6.40
CA LEU A 123 -7.92 -5.93 6.30
C LEU A 123 -7.38 -6.04 4.87
N SER A 124 -7.33 -4.91 4.16
CA SER A 124 -6.69 -4.83 2.84
C SER A 124 -5.16 -4.86 2.97
N CYS A 125 -4.61 -4.16 3.96
CA CYS A 125 -3.19 -4.07 4.23
C CYS A 125 -2.92 -3.55 5.65
N PHE A 126 -1.68 -3.70 6.13
CA PHE A 126 -1.18 -3.05 7.34
C PHE A 126 0.32 -2.75 7.20
N TYR A 127 0.85 -1.89 8.07
CA TYR A 127 2.27 -1.54 8.14
C TYR A 127 2.80 -1.55 9.58
N ASP A 128 4.11 -1.71 9.75
CA ASP A 128 4.80 -1.75 11.05
C ASP A 128 5.78 -0.56 11.18
N ASP A 129 6.18 -0.21 12.40
CA ASP A 129 6.95 0.96 12.83
C ASP A 129 8.43 0.99 12.33
N ILE A 130 8.81 0.19 11.33
CA ILE A 130 10.24 -0.03 10.93
C ILE A 130 10.54 0.48 9.53
#